data_AF-A0A5E6NBE4-F1
#
_entry.id   AF-A0A5E6NBE4-F1
#
_cell.length_a   1.000
_cell.length_b   1.000
_cell.length_c   1.000
_cell.angle_alpha   90.00
_cell.angle_beta   90.00
_cell.angle_gamma   90.00
#
_symmetry.space_group_name_H-M   'P 1'
#
loop_
_entity.id
_entity.type
_entity.pdbx_description
1 polymer ?
#
loop_
_entity_poly.entity_id
_entity_poly.type
_entity_poly.pdbx_seq_one_letter_code
_entity_poly.pdbx_strand_id
1 'polypeptide(L)'
;MKYSHSKAMAVFHKIVKLVKNGVLMIIHIYAKVSKGLKMTKQINTLFAVLMMVLLMIVTRGHDNWLSSMLHLPDFTIPALFIAGVYFRKFWVVFTLILSSVAIDNYAIVHQGVSAHCITPAYSLLPLTYYGIFWISKAISTLVIDDNIVKNAFVIIIATCTQWFAATSSYYFFTTTYSQTGWRD
;
A
#
# COMPACT_ATOMS: atom_id res chain seq x y z
N MET A 1 -65.63 -3.95 36.10
CA MET A 1 -64.93 -3.36 34.92
C MET A 1 -63.59 -4.07 34.60
N LYS A 2 -63.54 -5.41 34.46
CA LYS A 2 -62.29 -6.15 34.16
C LYS A 2 -61.98 -6.36 32.66
N TYR A 3 -62.94 -6.10 31.77
CA TYR A 3 -62.81 -6.37 30.33
C TYR A 3 -61.97 -5.35 29.54
N SER A 4 -61.79 -4.13 30.06
CA SER A 4 -61.05 -3.06 29.37
C SER A 4 -59.53 -3.27 29.40
N HIS A 5 -59.01 -3.83 30.50
CA HIS A 5 -57.57 -3.95 30.75
C HIS A 5 -56.88 -5.03 29.89
N SER A 6 -57.60 -6.10 29.52
CA SER A 6 -57.06 -7.21 28.72
C SER A 6 -56.82 -6.82 27.25
N LYS A 7 -57.73 -6.04 26.65
CA LYS A 7 -57.59 -5.56 25.27
C LYS A 7 -56.46 -4.54 25.13
N ALA A 8 -56.27 -3.67 26.13
CA ALA A 8 -55.17 -2.71 26.14
C ALA A 8 -53.79 -3.39 26.16
N MET A 9 -53.62 -4.46 26.95
CA MET A 9 -52.37 -5.23 27.00
C MET A 9 -52.05 -5.96 25.68
N ALA A 10 -53.06 -6.49 25.00
CA ALA A 10 -52.87 -7.11 23.68
C ALA A 10 -52.43 -6.09 22.61
N VAL A 11 -53.00 -4.88 22.63
CA VAL A 11 -52.61 -3.78 21.74
C VAL A 11 -51.18 -3.33 22.06
N PHE A 12 -50.83 -3.14 23.33
CA PHE A 12 -49.49 -2.78 23.75
C PHE A 12 -48.43 -3.80 23.28
N HIS A 13 -48.69 -5.09 23.47
CA HIS A 13 -47.78 -6.14 23.00
C HIS A 13 -47.60 -6.13 21.46
N LYS A 14 -48.67 -5.84 20.71
CA LYS A 14 -48.62 -5.73 19.24
C LYS A 14 -47.79 -4.51 18.80
N ILE A 15 -47.94 -3.37 19.48
CA ILE A 15 -47.14 -2.17 19.26
C ILE A 15 -45.66 -2.45 19.56
N VAL A 16 -45.34 -3.03 20.72
CA VAL A 16 -43.96 -3.38 21.09
C VAL A 16 -43.33 -4.34 20.07
N LYS A 17 -44.08 -5.34 19.60
CA LYS A 17 -43.62 -6.29 18.58
C LYS A 17 -43.37 -5.61 17.23
N LEU A 18 -44.25 -4.68 16.81
CA LEU A 18 -44.07 -3.90 15.58
C LEU A 18 -42.85 -2.99 15.68
N VAL A 19 -42.67 -2.29 16.81
CA VAL A 19 -41.50 -1.44 17.05
C VAL A 19 -40.22 -2.27 17.02
N LYS A 20 -40.18 -3.41 17.72
CA LYS A 20 -39.01 -4.30 17.74
C LYS A 20 -38.65 -4.81 16.34
N ASN A 21 -39.65 -5.23 15.56
CA ASN A 21 -39.44 -5.71 14.18
C ASN A 21 -39.00 -4.58 13.25
N GLY A 22 -39.56 -3.38 13.38
CA GLY A 22 -39.17 -2.20 12.61
C GLY A 22 -37.72 -1.81 12.89
N VAL A 23 -37.32 -1.77 14.17
CA VAL A 23 -35.92 -1.49 14.57
C VAL A 23 -34.96 -2.55 14.02
N LEU A 24 -35.31 -3.84 14.11
CA LEU A 24 -34.48 -4.93 13.58
C LEU A 24 -34.31 -4.86 12.06
N MET A 25 -35.35 -4.44 11.33
CA MET A 25 -35.29 -4.24 9.88
C MET A 25 -34.32 -3.10 9.52
N ILE A 26 -34.39 -1.97 10.24
CA ILE A 26 -33.49 -0.83 10.04
C ILE A 26 -32.03 -1.25 10.26
N ILE A 27 -31.75 -1.98 11.34
CA ILE A 27 -30.39 -2.49 11.63
C ILE A 27 -29.87 -3.38 10.49
N HIS A 28 -30.68 -4.30 9.98
CA HIS A 28 -30.29 -5.17 8.87
C HIS A 28 -30.01 -4.39 7.57
N ILE A 29 -30.83 -3.38 7.26
CA ILE A 29 -30.61 -2.53 6.08
C ILE A 29 -29.28 -1.77 6.21
N TYR A 30 -29.02 -1.14 7.36
CA TYR A 30 -27.76 -0.44 7.62
C TYR A 30 -26.55 -1.39 7.52
N ALA A 31 -26.65 -2.58 8.10
CA ALA A 31 -25.57 -3.57 8.02
C ALA A 31 -25.30 -4.01 6.58
N LYS A 32 -26.35 -4.22 5.77
CA LYS A 32 -26.22 -4.61 4.35
C LYS A 32 -25.62 -3.49 3.51
N VAL A 33 -26.09 -2.25 3.67
CA VAL A 33 -25.58 -1.07 2.96
C VAL A 33 -24.11 -0.80 3.34
N SER A 34 -23.78 -0.85 4.64
CA SER A 34 -22.41 -0.68 5.13
C SER A 34 -21.46 -1.75 4.58
N LYS A 35 -21.88 -3.02 4.57
CA LYS A 35 -21.11 -4.11 3.94
C LYS A 35 -20.89 -3.89 2.45
N GLY A 36 -21.93 -3.46 1.72
CA GLY A 36 -21.83 -3.14 0.29
C GLY A 36 -20.83 -2.03 0.01
N LEU A 37 -20.92 -0.90 0.73
CA LEU A 37 -19.99 0.22 0.61
C LEU A 37 -18.53 -0.18 0.92
N LYS A 38 -18.33 -1.01 1.94
CA LYS A 38 -17.00 -1.53 2.30
C LYS A 38 -16.42 -2.42 1.18
N MET A 39 -17.26 -3.27 0.58
CA MET A 39 -16.86 -4.17 -0.50
C MET A 39 -16.43 -3.41 -1.76
N THR A 40 -17.20 -2.42 -2.21
CA THR A 40 -16.83 -1.59 -3.37
C THR A 40 -15.50 -0.87 -3.17
N LYS A 41 -15.29 -0.26 -2.00
CA LYS A 41 -14.00 0.39 -1.66
C LYS A 41 -12.83 -0.60 -1.66
N GLN A 42 -13.06 -1.83 -1.23
CA GLN A 42 -12.04 -2.88 -1.22
C GLN A 42 -11.69 -3.34 -2.63
N ILE A 43 -12.68 -3.54 -3.51
CA ILE A 43 -12.45 -3.90 -4.93
C ILE A 43 -11.63 -2.81 -5.64
N ASN A 44 -11.98 -1.54 -5.47
CA ASN A 44 -11.22 -0.44 -6.06
C ASN A 44 -9.78 -0.39 -5.54
N THR A 45 -9.59 -0.71 -4.24
CA THR A 45 -8.24 -0.81 -3.66
C THR A 45 -7.44 -1.93 -4.32
N LEU A 46 -8.03 -3.11 -4.47
CA LEU A 46 -7.38 -4.26 -5.10
C LEU A 46 -6.99 -3.97 -6.55
N PHE A 47 -7.91 -3.36 -7.31
CA PHE A 47 -7.65 -2.98 -8.69
C PHE A 47 -6.49 -1.98 -8.80
N ALA A 48 -6.46 -0.95 -7.95
CA ALA A 48 -5.37 0.01 -7.93
C ALA A 48 -4.02 -0.63 -7.55
N VAL A 49 -3.99 -1.52 -6.56
CA VAL A 49 -2.77 -2.26 -6.18
C VAL A 49 -2.28 -3.14 -7.34
N LEU A 50 -3.19 -3.83 -8.02
CA LEU A 50 -2.86 -4.66 -9.18
C LEU A 50 -2.24 -3.81 -10.29
N MET A 51 -2.81 -2.64 -10.59
CA MET A 51 -2.24 -1.70 -11.56
C MET A 51 -0.84 -1.22 -11.15
N MET A 52 -0.62 -0.89 -9.86
CA MET A 52 0.71 -0.49 -9.38
C MET A 52 1.73 -1.61 -9.52
N VAL A 53 1.36 -2.87 -9.22
CA VAL A 53 2.25 -4.02 -9.38
C VAL A 53 2.60 -4.26 -10.85
N LEU A 54 1.63 -4.13 -11.77
CA LEU A 54 1.89 -4.21 -13.20
C LEU A 54 2.89 -3.14 -13.67
N LEU A 55 2.73 -1.89 -13.20
CA LEU A 55 3.69 -0.81 -13.48
C LEU A 55 5.09 -1.13 -12.94
N MET A 56 5.19 -1.72 -11.74
CA MET A 56 6.48 -2.15 -11.19
C MET A 56 7.14 -3.23 -12.06
N ILE A 57 6.38 -4.22 -12.56
CA ILE A 57 6.91 -5.26 -13.46
C ILE A 57 7.49 -4.64 -14.74
N VAL A 58 6.77 -3.68 -15.34
CA VAL A 58 7.18 -3.02 -16.59
C VAL A 58 8.42 -2.14 -16.39
N THR A 59 8.49 -1.40 -15.28
CA THR A 59 9.54 -0.40 -15.01
C THR A 59 10.82 -0.97 -14.40
N ARG A 60 10.73 -2.08 -13.65
CA ARG A 60 11.86 -2.66 -12.90
C ARG A 60 12.49 -3.88 -13.58
N GLY A 61 11.81 -4.49 -14.53
CA GLY A 61 12.37 -5.60 -15.30
C GLY A 61 13.53 -5.14 -16.18
N HIS A 62 14.73 -5.65 -15.91
CA HIS A 62 15.96 -5.19 -16.57
C HIS A 62 16.09 -5.67 -18.03
N ASP A 63 15.45 -6.79 -18.39
CA ASP A 63 15.55 -7.42 -19.73
C ASP A 63 14.23 -7.42 -20.51
N ASN A 64 13.47 -6.34 -20.39
CA ASN A 64 12.20 -6.20 -21.09
C ASN A 64 12.50 -5.70 -22.52
N TRP A 65 11.79 -6.18 -23.54
CA TRP A 65 11.84 -5.59 -24.89
C TRP A 65 11.59 -4.06 -24.88
N LEU A 66 10.90 -3.57 -23.84
CA LEU A 66 10.60 -2.18 -23.59
C LEU A 66 11.77 -1.40 -22.94
N SER A 67 12.59 -2.01 -22.07
CA SER A 67 13.69 -1.30 -21.38
C SER A 67 14.83 -0.92 -22.34
N SER A 68 15.04 -1.73 -23.38
CA SER A 68 15.99 -1.42 -24.47
C SER A 68 15.57 -0.23 -25.34
N MET A 69 14.28 0.09 -25.39
CA MET A 69 13.72 1.19 -26.21
C MET A 69 13.34 2.42 -25.38
N LEU A 70 12.94 2.22 -24.12
CA LEU A 70 12.51 3.25 -23.20
C LEU A 70 13.13 2.98 -21.82
N HIS A 71 14.10 3.78 -21.42
CA HIS A 71 14.63 3.81 -20.06
C HIS A 71 13.56 4.36 -19.10
N LEU A 72 12.63 3.52 -18.68
CA LEU A 72 11.58 3.89 -17.73
C LEU A 72 12.15 3.87 -16.30
N PRO A 73 11.92 4.91 -15.49
CA PRO A 73 12.31 4.90 -14.08
C PRO A 73 11.45 3.93 -13.26
N ASP A 74 12.03 3.34 -12.21
CA ASP A 74 11.34 2.42 -11.29
C ASP A 74 10.14 3.10 -10.60
N PHE A 75 8.97 2.47 -10.69
CA PHE A 75 7.73 2.94 -10.08
C PHE A 75 7.57 2.58 -8.59
N THR A 76 8.48 1.79 -8.01
CA THR A 76 8.38 1.26 -6.63
C THR A 76 8.23 2.37 -5.58
N ILE A 77 9.11 3.38 -5.59
CA ILE A 77 9.07 4.49 -4.61
C ILE A 77 7.78 5.32 -4.75
N PRO A 78 7.39 5.77 -5.97
CA PRO A 78 6.09 6.41 -6.18
C PRO A 78 4.90 5.59 -5.66
N ALA A 79 4.89 4.27 -5.91
CA ALA A 79 3.84 3.38 -5.43
C ALA A 79 3.77 3.36 -3.89
N LEU A 80 4.91 3.39 -3.20
CA LEU A 80 4.98 3.46 -1.73
C LEU A 80 4.45 4.79 -1.17
N PHE A 81 4.74 5.91 -1.84
CA PHE A 81 4.15 7.21 -1.48
C PHE A 81 2.64 7.21 -1.64
N ILE A 82 2.14 6.72 -2.79
CA ILE A 82 0.69 6.58 -3.05
C ILE A 82 0.05 5.66 -2.01
N ALA A 83 0.70 4.54 -1.68
CA ALA A 83 0.27 3.61 -0.63
C ALA A 83 0.14 4.30 0.73
N GLY A 84 1.14 5.08 1.14
CA GLY A 84 1.15 5.76 2.43
C GLY A 84 0.18 6.94 2.51
N VAL A 85 0.03 7.72 1.44
CA VAL A 85 -0.85 8.90 1.42
C VAL A 85 -2.32 8.47 1.36
N TYR A 86 -2.69 7.64 0.36
CA TYR A 86 -4.09 7.37 0.04
C TYR A 86 -4.64 6.10 0.67
N PHE A 87 -3.86 5.01 0.69
CA PHE A 87 -4.38 3.72 1.16
C PHE A 87 -4.24 3.54 2.67
N ARG A 88 -3.09 3.91 3.26
CA ARG A 88 -2.79 3.83 4.70
C ARG A 88 -3.00 2.44 5.32
N LYS A 89 -2.98 1.37 4.50
CA LYS A 89 -3.20 -0.02 4.91
C LYS A 89 -1.88 -0.79 4.89
N PHE A 90 -1.57 -1.48 5.99
CA PHE A 90 -0.35 -2.28 6.11
C PHE A 90 -0.23 -3.40 5.06
N TRP A 91 -1.35 -4.03 4.69
CA TRP A 91 -1.33 -5.09 3.68
C TRP A 91 -0.92 -4.57 2.28
N VAL A 92 -1.23 -3.31 1.94
CA VAL A 92 -0.87 -2.73 0.63
C VAL A 92 0.64 -2.58 0.49
N VAL A 93 1.31 -2.00 1.50
CA VAL A 93 2.77 -1.85 1.47
C VAL A 93 3.49 -3.20 1.46
N PHE A 94 2.98 -4.17 2.22
CA PHE A 94 3.56 -5.51 2.25
C PHE A 94 3.50 -6.19 0.88
N THR A 95 2.35 -6.09 0.19
CA THR A 95 2.23 -6.58 -1.19
C THR A 95 3.23 -5.93 -2.12
N LEU A 96 3.37 -4.59 -2.10
CA LEU A 96 4.31 -3.88 -2.97
C LEU A 96 5.77 -4.29 -2.71
N ILE A 97 6.18 -4.40 -1.44
CA ILE A 97 7.54 -4.82 -1.07
C ILE A 97 7.81 -6.27 -1.49
N LEU A 98 6.86 -7.19 -1.24
CA LEU A 98 7.01 -8.57 -1.69
C LEU A 98 7.07 -8.66 -3.22
N SER A 99 6.26 -7.87 -3.92
CA SER A 99 6.31 -7.79 -5.38
C SER A 99 7.67 -7.30 -5.87
N SER A 100 8.28 -6.27 -5.27
CA SER A 100 9.62 -5.83 -5.67
C SER A 100 10.67 -6.93 -5.51
N VAL A 101 10.64 -7.65 -4.37
CA VAL A 101 11.57 -8.76 -4.13
C VAL A 101 11.34 -9.91 -5.10
N ALA A 102 10.08 -10.23 -5.39
CA ALA A 102 9.74 -11.28 -6.34
C ALA A 102 10.19 -10.93 -7.77
N ILE A 103 10.03 -9.68 -8.21
CA ILE A 103 10.48 -9.20 -9.53
C ILE A 103 12.00 -9.35 -9.66
N ASP A 104 12.76 -8.89 -8.66
CA ASP A 104 14.23 -8.98 -8.68
C ASP A 104 14.72 -10.45 -8.74
N ASN A 105 14.14 -11.33 -7.92
CA ASN A 105 14.50 -12.75 -7.93
C ASN A 105 14.10 -13.44 -9.24
N TYR A 106 12.95 -13.08 -9.82
CA TYR A 106 12.52 -13.63 -11.09
C TYR A 106 13.51 -13.27 -12.21
N ALA A 107 13.98 -12.02 -12.26
CA ALA A 107 14.96 -11.55 -13.22
C ALA A 107 16.29 -12.34 -13.11
N ILE A 108 16.77 -12.59 -11.89
CA ILE A 108 18.00 -13.36 -11.67
C ILE A 108 17.85 -14.81 -12.13
N VAL A 109 16.77 -15.49 -11.74
CA VAL A 109 16.58 -16.92 -12.00
C VAL A 109 16.23 -17.20 -13.46
N HIS A 110 15.39 -16.36 -14.08
CA HIS A 110 14.81 -16.65 -15.40
C HIS A 110 15.33 -15.76 -16.54
N GLN A 111 15.91 -14.60 -16.25
CA GLN A 111 16.50 -13.72 -17.27
C GLN A 111 18.03 -13.75 -17.27
N GLY A 112 18.65 -14.41 -16.27
CA GLY A 112 20.09 -14.53 -16.18
C GLY A 112 20.80 -13.23 -15.77
N VAL A 113 20.06 -12.27 -15.19
CA VAL A 113 20.64 -11.04 -14.63
C VAL A 113 21.65 -11.38 -13.55
N SER A 114 22.80 -10.70 -13.56
CA SER A 114 23.84 -10.90 -12.56
C SER A 114 23.33 -10.63 -11.14
N ALA A 115 23.59 -11.54 -10.20
CA ALA A 115 23.18 -11.40 -8.81
C ALA A 115 24.06 -10.45 -7.97
N HIS A 116 24.81 -9.54 -8.59
CA HIS A 116 25.75 -8.63 -7.90
C HIS A 116 25.09 -7.79 -6.80
N CYS A 117 23.82 -7.41 -6.99
CA CYS A 117 23.06 -6.60 -6.02
C CYS A 117 22.42 -7.43 -4.90
N ILE A 118 22.41 -8.76 -4.99
CA ILE A 118 21.87 -9.65 -3.95
C ILE A 118 22.98 -9.97 -2.95
N THR A 119 23.16 -9.05 -2.01
CA THR A 119 24.08 -9.19 -0.87
C THR A 119 23.26 -9.24 0.43
N PRO A 120 23.88 -9.55 1.60
CA PRO A 120 23.18 -9.45 2.88
C PRO A 120 22.51 -8.08 3.12
N ALA A 121 23.06 -6.99 2.54
CA ALA A 121 22.46 -5.66 2.58
C ALA A 121 21.09 -5.56 1.88
N TYR A 122 20.79 -6.45 0.94
CA TYR A 122 19.49 -6.44 0.25
C TYR A 122 18.32 -6.56 1.24
N SER A 123 18.53 -7.19 2.40
CA SER A 123 17.54 -7.26 3.48
C SER A 123 17.15 -5.90 4.08
N LEU A 124 18.01 -4.88 3.97
CA LEU A 124 17.71 -3.51 4.41
C LEU A 124 16.82 -2.77 3.40
N LEU A 125 16.77 -3.19 2.14
CA LEU A 125 15.98 -2.53 1.12
C LEU A 125 14.46 -2.58 1.45
N PRO A 126 13.84 -3.74 1.76
CA PRO A 126 12.48 -3.81 2.29
C PRO A 126 12.23 -2.91 3.50
N LEU A 127 13.20 -2.81 4.42
CA LEU A 127 13.08 -1.97 5.61
C LEU A 127 13.00 -0.49 5.24
N THR A 128 13.86 -0.04 4.33
CA THR A 128 13.83 1.36 3.87
C THR A 128 12.56 1.70 3.07
N TYR A 129 12.04 0.74 2.29
CA TYR A 129 10.75 0.88 1.60
C TYR A 129 9.58 1.01 2.58
N TYR A 130 9.59 0.22 3.66
CA TYR A 130 8.62 0.39 4.74
C TYR A 130 8.74 1.77 5.40
N GLY A 131 9.97 2.27 5.58
CA GLY A 131 10.25 3.62 6.05
C GLY A 131 9.62 4.71 5.18
N ILE A 132 9.76 4.60 3.84
CA ILE A 132 9.09 5.51 2.89
C ILE A 132 7.60 5.51 3.14
N PHE A 133 6.95 4.33 3.08
CA PHE A 133 5.51 4.21 3.31
C PHE A 133 5.06 4.86 4.62
N TRP A 134 5.83 4.68 5.69
CA TRP A 134 5.52 5.24 6.99
C TRP A 134 5.59 6.77 7.00
N ILE A 135 6.65 7.34 6.43
CA ILE A 135 6.85 8.79 6.31
C ILE A 135 5.77 9.40 5.40
N SER A 136 5.40 8.73 4.31
CA SER A 136 4.37 9.18 3.38
C SER A 136 3.00 9.38 4.03
N LYS A 137 2.70 8.71 5.16
CA LYS A 137 1.46 8.93 5.93
C LYS A 137 1.36 10.33 6.53
N ALA A 138 2.48 11.03 6.71
CA ALA A 138 2.50 12.42 7.19
C ALA A 138 2.00 13.43 6.14
N ILE A 139 1.92 13.01 4.87
CA ILE A 139 1.37 13.79 3.77
C ILE A 139 -0.15 13.55 3.69
N SER A 140 -0.92 14.63 3.58
CA SER A 140 -2.39 14.59 3.51
C SER A 140 -2.89 14.27 2.10
N THR A 141 -2.28 14.89 1.09
CA THR A 141 -2.64 14.78 -0.33
C THR A 141 -1.41 15.01 -1.19
N LEU A 142 -1.37 14.35 -2.36
CA LEU A 142 -0.34 14.63 -3.37
C LEU A 142 -0.80 15.68 -4.40
N VAL A 143 -1.97 16.28 -4.19
CA VAL A 143 -2.47 17.39 -5.01
C VAL A 143 -1.65 18.65 -4.74
N ILE A 144 -1.42 19.45 -5.77
CA ILE A 144 -0.75 20.75 -5.67
C ILE A 144 -1.66 21.71 -4.89
N ASP A 145 -1.31 21.95 -3.63
CA ASP A 145 -1.99 22.85 -2.69
C ASP A 145 -0.98 23.77 -1.99
N ASP A 146 -1.44 24.56 -1.01
CA ASP A 146 -0.57 25.44 -0.21
C ASP A 146 0.54 24.68 0.55
N ASN A 147 0.38 23.37 0.77
CA ASN A 147 1.36 22.53 1.45
C ASN A 147 2.41 21.94 0.49
N ILE A 148 2.44 22.33 -0.79
CA ILE A 148 3.36 21.77 -1.78
C ILE A 148 4.82 21.81 -1.34
N VAL A 149 5.27 22.91 -0.72
CA VAL A 149 6.66 23.06 -0.26
C VAL A 149 6.98 22.01 0.81
N LYS A 150 6.07 21.82 1.77
CA LYS A 150 6.20 20.81 2.82
C LYS A 150 6.20 19.40 2.22
N ASN A 151 5.26 19.11 1.32
CA ASN A 151 5.14 17.79 0.69
C ASN A 151 6.38 17.45 -0.15
N ALA A 152 6.85 18.40 -0.95
CA ALA A 152 8.07 18.26 -1.74
C ALA A 152 9.29 18.02 -0.83
N PHE A 153 9.44 18.79 0.24
CA PHE A 153 10.55 18.63 1.18
C PHE A 153 10.56 17.25 1.85
N VAL A 154 9.39 16.75 2.26
CA VAL A 154 9.24 15.40 2.82
C VAL A 154 9.62 14.33 1.80
N ILE A 155 9.16 14.45 0.55
CA ILE A 155 9.48 13.50 -0.53
C ILE A 155 10.98 13.49 -0.82
N ILE A 156 11.61 14.66 -0.92
CA ILE A 156 13.04 14.81 -1.20
C ILE A 156 13.85 14.16 -0.07
N ILE A 157 13.60 14.53 1.19
CA ILE A 157 14.34 13.97 2.32
C ILE A 157 14.16 12.46 2.40
N ALA A 158 12.94 11.95 2.31
CA ALA A 158 12.68 10.52 2.41
C ALA A 158 13.39 9.73 1.30
N THR A 159 13.39 10.25 0.07
CA THR A 159 14.05 9.60 -1.07
C THR A 159 15.57 9.69 -0.95
N CYS A 160 16.12 10.83 -0.55
CA CYS A 160 17.55 10.99 -0.29
C CYS A 160 18.04 10.06 0.84
N THR A 161 17.30 9.98 1.94
CA THR A 161 17.64 9.09 3.06
C THR A 161 17.55 7.63 2.64
N GLN A 162 16.53 7.24 1.87
CA GLN A 162 16.42 5.87 1.36
C GLN A 162 17.57 5.53 0.42
N TRP A 163 17.89 6.41 -0.54
CA TRP A 163 18.99 6.21 -1.47
C TRP A 163 20.31 6.10 -0.72
N PHE A 164 20.58 7.00 0.23
CA PHE A 164 21.77 6.96 1.06
C PHE A 164 21.85 5.66 1.88
N ALA A 165 20.75 5.21 2.48
CA ALA A 165 20.71 3.97 3.25
C ALA A 165 20.95 2.74 2.37
N ALA A 166 20.31 2.66 1.19
CA ALA A 166 20.50 1.57 0.25
C ALA A 166 21.95 1.51 -0.26
N THR A 167 22.50 2.64 -0.71
CA THR A 167 23.88 2.76 -1.21
C THR A 167 24.89 2.46 -0.11
N SER A 168 24.74 3.07 1.07
CA SER A 168 25.66 2.84 2.19
C SER A 168 25.63 1.39 2.65
N SER A 169 24.45 0.78 2.71
CA SER A 169 24.33 -0.63 3.09
C SER A 169 24.99 -1.55 2.06
N TYR A 170 24.77 -1.32 0.78
CA TYR A 170 25.43 -2.08 -0.28
C TYR A 170 26.97 -2.02 -0.15
N TYR A 171 27.55 -0.83 -0.03
CA TYR A 171 29.00 -0.68 0.11
C TYR A 171 29.56 -1.27 1.40
N PHE A 172 28.81 -1.21 2.51
CA PHE A 172 29.26 -1.76 3.78
C PHE A 172 29.30 -3.29 3.80
N PHE A 173 28.35 -3.96 3.15
CA PHE A 173 28.22 -5.41 3.18
C PHE A 173 28.79 -6.13 1.94
N THR A 174 29.22 -5.41 0.92
CA THR A 174 29.84 -6.01 -0.27
C THR A 174 31.36 -6.06 -0.15
N THR A 175 31.96 -7.17 -0.60
CA THR A 175 33.42 -7.32 -0.67
C THR A 175 34.04 -6.47 -1.78
N THR A 176 33.26 -5.98 -2.76
CA THR A 176 33.73 -5.07 -3.81
C THR A 176 34.36 -3.80 -3.20
N TYR A 177 33.75 -3.25 -2.14
CA TYR A 177 34.30 -2.09 -1.43
C TYR A 177 35.65 -2.37 -0.78
N SER A 178 35.87 -3.60 -0.28
CA SER A 178 37.17 -4.01 0.27
C SER A 178 38.28 -4.09 -0.79
N GLN A 179 37.91 -4.16 -2.08
CA GLN A 179 38.85 -4.28 -3.20
C GLN A 179 39.09 -2.94 -3.95
N THR A 180 38.08 -2.07 -4.10
CA THR A 180 38.19 -0.84 -4.92
C THR A 180 38.22 0.48 -4.12
N GLY A 181 37.82 0.47 -2.84
CA GLY A 181 37.72 1.68 -2.02
C GLY A 181 36.67 2.69 -2.52
N TRP A 182 36.73 3.94 -2.08
CA TRP A 182 35.79 5.02 -2.47
C TRP A 182 36.02 5.61 -3.88
N ARG A 183 36.71 4.88 -4.78
CA ARG A 183 37.26 5.48 -6.01
C ARG A 183 36.37 5.32 -7.24
N ASP A 184 35.18 4.75 -7.10
CA ASP A 184 34.18 4.56 -8.15
C ASP A 184 33.00 5.54 -8.00
#